data_AF-Q8T3C9-F1
#
_entry.id   AF-Q8T3C9-F1
#
_cell.length_a   1.000
_cell.length_b   1.000
_cell.length_c   1.000
_cell.angle_alpha   90.00
_cell.angle_beta   90.00
_cell.angle_gamma   90.00
#
_symmetry.space_group_name_H-M   'P 1'
#
loop_
_entity.id
_entity.type
_entity.pdbx_description
1 polymer ?
#
loop_
_entity_poly.entity_id
_entity_poly.type
_entity_poly.pdbx_seq_one_letter_code
_entity_poly.pdbx_strand_id
1 'polypeptide(L)'
;MLTRMRKLQQTIFLGSLATVVYTCIPTQNVDPVTTTTVATTTTTVTEPPFPCNVCQKVYDPACMGFGIPTLLTGCPTAAEAGIEYALGAVLALFPFVPAGSCSTIVVCPPTTTLQYILFGTTLPGPSPAVAWCEETGPDAGKWYTGVSWLLRFELASLACLPIIPG
;
A
#
# COMPACT_ATOMS: atom_id res chain seq x y z
N MET A 1 52.94 -6.58 74.21
CA MET A 1 53.77 -6.30 73.03
C MET A 1 53.78 -7.54 72.15
N LEU A 2 52.98 -7.55 71.11
CA LEU A 2 53.35 -7.00 69.79
C LEU A 2 54.39 -7.90 69.09
N THR A 3 53.89 -8.55 68.04
CA THR A 3 54.45 -8.53 66.67
C THR A 3 55.91 -8.92 66.44
N ARG A 4 56.09 -9.70 65.35
CA ARG A 4 57.35 -10.21 64.78
C ARG A 4 57.72 -11.49 65.53
N MET A 5 57.50 -12.67 64.98
CA MET A 5 58.29 -13.14 63.85
C MET A 5 57.60 -14.32 63.13
N ARG A 6 56.40 -14.10 62.57
CA ARG A 6 55.92 -14.85 61.38
C ARG A 6 56.66 -14.39 60.11
N LYS A 7 57.98 -14.19 60.21
CA LYS A 7 58.80 -13.37 59.32
C LYS A 7 59.54 -14.17 58.24
N LEU A 8 58.98 -15.29 57.81
CA LEU A 8 59.52 -16.07 56.69
C LEU A 8 58.46 -16.57 55.68
N GLN A 9 57.18 -16.25 55.92
CA GLN A 9 56.09 -16.46 54.96
C GLN A 9 55.38 -15.13 54.62
N GLN A 10 56.13 -14.03 54.73
CA GLN A 10 55.63 -12.66 54.73
C GLN A 10 56.26 -11.80 53.60
N THR A 11 56.69 -12.45 52.51
CA THR A 11 57.25 -11.79 51.32
C THR A 11 56.42 -12.04 50.05
N ILE A 12 55.22 -12.63 50.16
CA ILE A 12 54.29 -12.86 49.03
C ILE A 12 52.86 -12.42 49.42
N PHE A 13 52.72 -11.25 50.05
CA PHE A 13 51.41 -10.68 50.42
C PHE A 13 51.34 -9.16 50.17
N LEU A 14 52.10 -8.67 49.17
CA LEU A 14 52.12 -7.26 48.75
C LEU A 14 52.04 -7.06 47.22
N GLY A 15 51.54 -8.05 46.50
CA GLY A 15 51.27 -7.95 45.07
C GLY A 15 49.77 -7.86 44.81
N SER A 16 49.27 -6.64 44.58
CA SER A 16 48.14 -6.38 43.68
C SER A 16 46.81 -7.12 43.97
N LEU A 17 46.05 -6.58 44.93
CA LEU A 17 44.56 -6.56 44.90
C LEU A 17 44.03 -5.54 43.85
N ALA A 18 44.81 -5.30 42.80
CA ALA A 18 44.59 -4.31 41.74
C ALA A 18 44.59 -4.94 40.34
N THR A 19 44.33 -6.24 40.24
CA THR A 19 43.85 -6.88 39.02
C THR A 19 42.34 -6.99 39.14
N VAL A 20 41.67 -5.84 39.02
CA VAL A 20 40.81 -5.56 37.85
C VAL A 20 40.15 -6.85 37.41
N VAL A 21 38.96 -7.08 37.95
CA VAL A 21 37.75 -7.46 37.22
C VAL A 21 38.01 -7.64 35.72
N TYR A 22 38.65 -8.76 35.35
CA TYR A 22 38.51 -9.35 34.04
C TYR A 22 37.13 -10.00 34.07
N THR A 23 36.14 -9.11 34.11
CA THR A 23 34.78 -9.40 33.73
C THR A 23 34.87 -10.12 32.39
N CYS A 24 34.20 -11.25 32.32
CA CYS A 24 33.93 -11.94 31.09
C CYS A 24 33.12 -10.96 30.23
N ILE A 25 33.80 -10.11 29.46
CA ILE A 25 33.18 -9.26 28.45
C ILE A 25 32.70 -10.23 27.37
N PRO A 26 31.39 -10.40 27.16
CA PRO A 26 30.92 -11.18 26.02
C PRO A 26 31.41 -10.47 24.76
N THR A 27 32.31 -11.10 24.03
CA THR A 27 32.63 -10.71 22.66
C THR A 27 31.38 -10.97 21.83
N GLN A 28 30.51 -9.96 21.72
CA GLN A 28 29.45 -9.96 20.73
C GLN A 28 30.13 -9.96 19.37
N ASN A 29 30.07 -11.09 18.67
CA ASN A 29 30.39 -11.18 17.26
C ASN A 29 29.46 -10.20 16.54
N VAL A 30 29.99 -9.03 16.16
CA VAL A 30 29.25 -8.10 15.30
C VAL A 30 29.41 -8.67 13.90
N ASP A 31 28.45 -9.49 13.48
CA ASP A 31 28.37 -9.94 12.10
C ASP A 31 28.43 -8.72 11.17
N PRO A 32 29.21 -8.77 10.08
CA PRO A 32 29.28 -7.66 9.14
C PRO A 32 27.87 -7.36 8.63
N VAL A 33 27.38 -6.15 8.94
CA VAL A 33 26.13 -5.62 8.39
C VAL A 33 26.30 -5.59 6.88
N THR A 34 25.76 -6.63 6.23
CA THR A 34 25.70 -6.71 4.78
C THR A 34 24.58 -5.78 4.36
N THR A 35 24.95 -4.58 3.95
CA THR A 35 24.03 -3.66 3.29
C THR A 35 23.66 -4.27 1.94
N THR A 36 22.59 -5.04 1.91
CA THR A 36 21.97 -5.48 0.66
C THR A 36 21.32 -4.26 0.03
N THR A 37 22.03 -3.60 -0.87
CA THR A 37 21.43 -2.66 -1.82
C THR A 37 20.49 -3.49 -2.70
N VAL A 38 19.21 -3.57 -2.33
CA VAL A 38 18.19 -4.11 -3.21
C VAL A 38 18.22 -3.20 -4.43
N ALA A 39 18.68 -3.74 -5.56
CA ALA A 39 18.56 -3.04 -6.83
C ALA A 39 17.06 -2.80 -7.05
N THR A 40 16.63 -1.55 -6.93
CA THR A 40 15.29 -1.13 -7.32
C THR A 40 15.21 -1.32 -8.82
N THR A 41 14.74 -2.50 -9.24
CA THR A 41 14.35 -2.73 -10.62
C THR A 41 13.14 -1.86 -10.88
N THR A 42 13.36 -0.69 -11.49
CA THR A 42 12.28 0.15 -12.00
C THR A 42 11.69 -0.58 -13.20
N THR A 43 10.79 -1.53 -12.94
CA THR A 43 9.91 -2.04 -13.98
C THR A 43 8.97 -0.90 -14.32
N THR A 44 9.22 -0.23 -15.44
CA THR A 44 8.24 0.67 -16.05
C THR A 44 7.06 -0.18 -16.47
N VAL A 45 6.07 -0.33 -15.58
CA VAL A 45 4.78 -0.91 -15.93
C VAL A 45 4.09 0.14 -16.80
N THR A 46 4.28 0.00 -18.10
CA THR A 46 3.56 0.82 -19.08
C THR A 46 2.10 0.41 -19.00
N GLU A 47 1.28 1.24 -18.35
CA GLU A 47 -0.17 1.05 -18.32
C GLU A 47 -0.69 0.94 -19.76
N PRO A 48 -1.57 -0.02 -20.08
CA PRO A 48 -2.16 -0.09 -21.40
C PRO A 48 -2.81 1.24 -21.77
N PRO A 49 -2.78 1.63 -23.06
CA PRO A 49 -3.38 2.89 -23.49
C PRO A 49 -4.85 2.93 -23.10
N PHE A 50 -5.27 4.05 -22.52
CA PHE A 50 -6.64 4.25 -22.13
C PHE A 50 -7.54 4.25 -23.39
N PRO A 51 -8.51 3.32 -23.51
CA PRO A 51 -9.17 3.03 -24.79
C PRO A 51 -10.36 3.94 -25.08
N CYS A 52 -10.65 4.90 -24.20
CA CYS A 52 -11.86 5.73 -24.24
C CYS A 52 -11.50 7.16 -24.65
N ASN A 53 -12.39 7.86 -25.36
CA ASN A 53 -12.09 9.15 -25.98
C ASN A 53 -12.68 10.33 -25.19
N VAL A 54 -13.91 10.17 -24.70
CA VAL A 54 -14.63 11.23 -23.97
C VAL A 54 -14.45 11.09 -22.48
N CYS A 55 -14.53 9.85 -21.97
CA CYS A 55 -14.34 9.58 -20.56
C CYS A 55 -12.91 9.86 -20.11
N GLN A 56 -12.72 10.27 -18.86
CA GLN A 56 -11.41 10.25 -18.20
C GLN A 56 -11.33 9.03 -17.27
N LYS A 57 -10.14 8.70 -16.77
CA LYS A 57 -9.98 7.63 -15.77
C LYS A 57 -10.77 7.99 -14.50
N VAL A 58 -11.54 7.04 -13.98
CA VAL A 58 -12.36 7.21 -12.76
C VAL A 58 -11.58 6.89 -11.48
N TYR A 59 -10.55 6.06 -11.60
CA TYR A 59 -9.71 5.73 -10.45
C TYR A 59 -8.93 6.96 -9.99
N ASP A 60 -8.93 7.21 -8.68
CA ASP A 60 -8.37 8.42 -8.09
C ASP A 60 -6.86 8.57 -8.43
N PRO A 61 -6.47 9.62 -9.18
CA PRO A 61 -5.07 9.86 -9.51
C PRO A 61 -4.25 10.33 -8.29
N ALA A 62 -4.88 10.65 -7.15
CA ALA A 62 -4.18 10.96 -5.90
C ALA A 62 -3.56 9.72 -5.23
N CYS A 63 -3.91 8.51 -5.68
CA CYS A 63 -3.30 7.28 -5.17
C CYS A 63 -1.86 7.11 -5.66
N MET A 64 -0.92 7.37 -4.75
CA MET A 64 0.52 7.32 -5.00
C MET A 64 1.15 5.94 -4.80
N GLY A 65 0.38 4.98 -4.30
CA GLY A 65 0.79 3.59 -4.13
C GLY A 65 0.70 3.08 -2.70
N PHE A 66 0.88 1.77 -2.54
CA PHE A 66 0.77 1.13 -1.23
C PHE A 66 1.76 1.73 -0.23
N GLY A 67 1.24 2.19 0.91
CA GLY A 67 2.07 2.76 1.97
C GLY A 67 2.46 4.23 1.78
N ILE A 68 1.98 4.90 0.73
CA ILE A 68 2.30 6.31 0.45
C ILE A 68 1.04 7.18 0.60
N PRO A 69 0.99 8.15 1.53
CA PRO A 69 2.08 8.60 2.42
C PRO A 69 2.31 7.71 3.64
N THR A 70 1.34 6.89 4.04
CA THR A 70 1.48 5.90 5.12
C THR A 70 0.75 4.60 4.78
N LEU A 71 1.03 3.51 5.49
CA LEU A 71 0.31 2.23 5.34
C LEU A 71 -1.19 2.32 5.68
N LEU A 72 -1.61 3.33 6.45
CA LEU A 72 -2.99 3.44 6.94
C LEU A 72 -3.82 4.44 6.11
N THR A 73 -3.17 5.32 5.36
CA THR A 73 -3.83 6.36 4.55
C THR A 73 -3.52 6.28 3.06
N GLY A 74 -2.45 5.59 2.68
CA GLY A 74 -2.06 5.41 1.29
C GLY A 74 -2.98 4.43 0.57
N CYS A 75 -3.30 4.74 -0.69
CA CYS A 75 -4.04 3.87 -1.58
C CYS A 75 -3.15 3.37 -2.74
N PRO A 76 -3.34 2.12 -3.20
CA PRO A 76 -2.68 1.61 -4.38
C PRO A 76 -2.96 2.48 -5.60
N THR A 77 -1.95 2.63 -6.45
CA THR A 77 -2.10 3.15 -7.81
C THR A 77 -3.08 2.29 -8.62
N ALA A 78 -3.58 2.83 -9.73
CA ALA A 78 -4.45 2.08 -10.64
C ALA A 78 -3.81 0.76 -11.10
N ALA A 79 -2.49 0.76 -11.35
CA ALA A 79 -1.76 -0.44 -11.74
C ALA A 79 -1.69 -1.48 -10.61
N GLU A 80 -1.41 -1.06 -9.37
CA GLU A 80 -1.37 -1.96 -8.20
C GLU A 80 -2.76 -2.51 -7.83
N ALA A 81 -3.82 -1.74 -8.07
CA ALA A 81 -5.19 -2.18 -7.89
C ALA A 81 -5.73 -2.99 -9.09
N GLY A 82 -4.92 -3.22 -10.13
CA GLY A 82 -5.32 -3.99 -11.31
C GLY A 82 -6.48 -3.36 -12.09
N ILE A 83 -6.53 -2.03 -12.13
CA ILE A 83 -7.60 -1.29 -12.80
C ILE A 83 -7.36 -1.32 -14.31
N GLU A 84 -8.25 -1.98 -15.01
CA GLU A 84 -8.26 -2.01 -16.47
C GLU A 84 -9.50 -1.32 -17.01
N TYR A 85 -9.30 -0.55 -18.09
CA TYR A 85 -10.38 0.11 -18.81
C TYR A 85 -10.62 -0.60 -20.12
N ALA A 86 -11.87 -0.77 -20.48
CA ALA A 86 -12.26 -1.37 -21.75
C ALA A 86 -13.52 -0.71 -22.30
N LEU A 87 -13.51 -0.48 -23.62
CA LEU A 87 -14.65 0.09 -24.34
C LEU A 87 -15.63 -1.02 -24.72
N GLY A 88 -16.87 -0.93 -24.24
CA GLY A 88 -17.95 -1.86 -24.59
C GLY A 88 -17.83 -3.27 -24.00
N ALA A 89 -16.88 -3.52 -23.09
CA ALA A 89 -16.61 -4.87 -22.57
C ALA A 89 -17.69 -5.40 -21.61
N VAL A 90 -18.27 -4.52 -20.80
CA VAL A 90 -19.20 -4.93 -19.73
C VAL A 90 -20.63 -5.21 -20.23
N LEU A 91 -20.97 -4.88 -21.47
CA LEU A 91 -22.33 -5.01 -22.01
C LEU A 91 -22.87 -6.45 -21.94
N ALA A 92 -21.98 -7.45 -22.09
CA ALA A 92 -22.35 -8.87 -22.02
C ALA A 92 -22.78 -9.30 -20.61
N LEU A 93 -22.21 -8.70 -19.57
CA LEU A 93 -22.53 -9.00 -18.16
C LEU A 93 -23.60 -8.05 -17.60
N PHE A 94 -23.64 -6.82 -18.11
CA PHE A 94 -24.48 -5.74 -17.62
C PHE A 94 -25.22 -5.09 -18.80
N PRO A 95 -26.32 -5.71 -19.30
CA PRO A 95 -27.03 -5.26 -20.50
C PRO A 95 -27.75 -3.91 -20.31
N PHE A 96 -27.83 -3.41 -19.08
CA PHE A 96 -28.34 -2.06 -18.79
C PHE A 96 -27.30 -0.96 -19.05
N VAL A 97 -26.02 -1.30 -19.23
CA VAL A 97 -24.97 -0.34 -19.59
C VAL A 97 -25.13 0.03 -21.07
N PRO A 98 -25.14 1.31 -21.46
CA PRO A 98 -25.23 1.70 -22.85
C PRO A 98 -24.10 1.10 -23.71
N ALA A 99 -24.43 0.69 -24.93
CA ALA A 99 -23.44 0.19 -25.88
C ALA A 99 -22.38 1.28 -26.17
N GLY A 100 -21.11 0.87 -26.24
CA GLY A 100 -20.00 1.81 -26.44
C GLY A 100 -19.61 2.60 -25.19
N SER A 101 -20.09 2.25 -24.00
CA SER A 101 -19.60 2.85 -22.76
C SER A 101 -18.17 2.40 -22.47
N CYS A 102 -17.34 3.32 -22.02
CA CYS A 102 -16.10 3.01 -21.33
C CYS A 102 -16.44 2.28 -20.03
N SER A 103 -15.68 1.27 -19.64
CA SER A 103 -16.00 0.49 -18.46
C SER A 103 -14.76 0.00 -17.75
N THR A 104 -14.88 -0.20 -16.45
CA THR A 104 -13.87 -0.84 -15.62
C THR A 104 -14.55 -1.70 -14.57
N ILE A 105 -13.88 -2.78 -14.19
CA ILE A 105 -14.28 -3.64 -13.08
C ILE A 105 -13.20 -3.49 -12.02
N VAL A 106 -13.62 -3.07 -10.84
CA VAL A 106 -12.71 -2.75 -9.74
C VAL A 106 -12.73 -3.88 -8.74
N VAL A 107 -11.63 -4.62 -8.66
CA VAL A 107 -11.38 -5.65 -7.66
C VAL A 107 -10.29 -5.13 -6.72
N CYS A 108 -10.69 -4.66 -5.54
CA CYS A 108 -9.75 -4.11 -4.59
C CYS A 108 -8.84 -5.21 -4.03
N PRO A 109 -7.53 -4.96 -3.92
CA PRO A 109 -6.61 -5.89 -3.28
C PRO A 109 -7.02 -6.24 -1.85
N PRO A 110 -6.59 -7.40 -1.32
CA PRO A 110 -6.80 -7.74 0.09
C PRO A 110 -6.34 -6.60 1.01
N THR A 111 -7.00 -6.45 2.16
CA THR A 111 -6.78 -5.36 3.15
C THR A 111 -7.26 -3.97 2.73
N THR A 112 -7.76 -3.80 1.51
CA THR A 112 -8.39 -2.57 1.04
C THR A 112 -9.90 -2.75 0.82
N THR A 113 -10.64 -1.65 0.84
CA THR A 113 -12.06 -1.57 0.54
C THR A 113 -12.29 -0.54 -0.57
N LEU A 114 -13.31 -0.77 -1.38
CA LEU A 114 -13.68 0.17 -2.43
C LEU A 114 -14.41 1.36 -1.82
N GLN A 115 -13.89 2.54 -2.08
CA GLN A 115 -14.49 3.82 -1.72
C GLN A 115 -14.93 4.51 -2.99
N TYR A 116 -16.15 5.02 -2.98
CA TYR A 116 -16.74 5.79 -4.06
C TYR A 116 -16.90 7.22 -3.61
N ILE A 117 -16.57 8.19 -4.46
CA ILE A 117 -16.96 9.58 -4.24
C ILE A 117 -18.25 9.82 -5.02
N LEU A 118 -19.38 9.83 -4.30
CA LEU A 118 -20.69 10.16 -4.86
C LEU A 118 -21.14 11.49 -4.28
N PHE A 119 -21.52 12.43 -5.15
CA PHE A 119 -21.98 13.77 -4.72
C PHE A 119 -20.99 14.47 -3.77
N GLY A 120 -19.67 14.28 -3.98
CA GLY A 120 -18.62 14.83 -3.14
C GLY A 120 -18.44 14.15 -1.77
N THR A 121 -19.16 13.05 -1.52
CA THR A 121 -19.07 12.29 -0.27
C THR A 121 -18.45 10.93 -0.53
N THR A 122 -17.48 10.55 0.31
CA THR A 122 -16.86 9.23 0.25
C THR A 122 -17.75 8.19 0.92
N LEU A 123 -18.12 7.15 0.18
CA LEU A 123 -18.97 6.06 0.64
C LEU A 123 -18.26 4.72 0.42
N PRO A 124 -18.18 3.86 1.44
CA PRO A 124 -17.64 2.52 1.27
C PRO A 124 -18.65 1.68 0.49
N GLY A 125 -18.15 0.77 -0.34
CA GLY A 125 -19.03 -0.23 -0.91
C GLY A 125 -18.30 -1.51 -1.33
N PRO A 126 -19.07 -2.44 -1.93
CA PRO A 126 -18.59 -3.78 -2.18
C PRO A 126 -17.54 -3.78 -3.29
N SER A 127 -16.57 -4.69 -3.19
CA SER A 127 -15.70 -5.08 -4.28
C SER A 127 -15.90 -6.59 -4.55
N PRO A 128 -16.05 -7.02 -5.81
CA PRO A 128 -15.91 -6.26 -7.06
C PRO A 128 -17.08 -5.32 -7.36
N ALA A 129 -16.80 -4.27 -8.13
CA ALA A 129 -17.83 -3.37 -8.65
C ALA A 129 -17.59 -2.99 -10.10
N VAL A 130 -18.68 -2.70 -10.80
CA VAL A 130 -18.64 -2.18 -12.16
C VAL A 130 -18.82 -0.66 -12.14
N ALA A 131 -17.96 0.03 -12.88
CA ALA A 131 -18.15 1.42 -13.24
C ALA A 131 -18.18 1.53 -14.76
N TRP A 132 -19.05 2.39 -15.28
CA TRP A 132 -19.11 2.69 -16.70
C TRP A 132 -19.25 4.19 -16.93
N CYS A 133 -18.76 4.66 -18.07
CA CYS A 133 -18.91 6.03 -18.50
C CYS A 133 -19.38 6.06 -19.95
N GLU A 134 -20.37 6.92 -20.21
CA GLU A 134 -20.96 7.03 -21.54
C GLU A 134 -20.01 7.81 -22.45
N GLU A 135 -19.66 7.26 -23.61
CA GLU A 135 -18.81 7.96 -24.60
C GLU A 135 -19.62 8.90 -25.49
N THR A 136 -20.95 8.77 -25.51
CA THR A 136 -21.84 9.53 -26.38
C THR A 136 -23.15 9.85 -25.67
N GLY A 137 -23.90 10.81 -26.18
CA GLY A 137 -25.19 11.20 -25.62
C GLY A 137 -25.11 12.37 -24.64
N PRO A 138 -26.23 12.69 -23.96
CA PRO A 138 -26.33 13.85 -23.07
C PRO A 138 -25.51 13.70 -21.78
N ASP A 139 -25.21 12.46 -21.39
CA ASP A 139 -24.43 12.12 -20.20
C ASP A 139 -22.98 11.72 -20.54
N ALA A 140 -22.51 12.06 -21.75
CA ALA A 140 -21.16 11.69 -22.18
C ALA A 140 -20.08 12.25 -21.25
N GLY A 141 -19.12 11.43 -20.87
CA GLY A 141 -18.02 11.78 -19.95
C GLY A 141 -18.36 11.60 -18.46
N LYS A 142 -19.59 11.24 -18.11
CA LYS A 142 -19.97 10.95 -16.71
C LYS A 142 -19.81 9.49 -16.38
N TRP A 143 -19.25 9.22 -15.21
CA TRP A 143 -19.14 7.87 -14.66
C TRP A 143 -20.35 7.51 -13.81
N TYR A 144 -20.74 6.25 -13.88
CA TYR A 144 -21.81 5.66 -13.11
C TYR A 144 -21.39 4.32 -12.53
N THR A 145 -21.98 3.98 -11.39
CA THR A 145 -21.99 2.61 -10.84
C THR A 145 -23.40 2.24 -10.44
N GLY A 146 -23.69 0.94 -10.34
CA GLY A 146 -25.01 0.47 -10.00
C GLY A 146 -25.30 -0.94 -10.48
N VAL A 147 -26.53 -1.38 -10.22
CA VAL A 147 -27.02 -2.73 -10.56
C VAL A 147 -28.08 -2.72 -11.66
N SER A 148 -28.57 -1.53 -12.03
CA SER A 148 -29.54 -1.34 -13.11
C SER A 148 -29.55 0.11 -13.59
N TRP A 149 -30.22 0.36 -14.72
CA TRP A 149 -30.48 1.72 -15.24
C TRP A 149 -31.16 2.65 -14.21
N LEU A 150 -32.07 2.12 -13.39
CA LEU A 150 -32.83 2.89 -12.39
C LEU A 150 -32.05 3.10 -11.09
N LEU A 151 -31.15 2.16 -10.76
CA LEU A 151 -30.32 2.20 -9.56
C LEU A 151 -28.86 2.45 -9.94
N ARG A 152 -28.64 3.44 -10.82
CA ARG A 152 -27.33 3.98 -11.13
C ARG A 152 -27.07 5.24 -10.33
N PHE A 153 -25.82 5.42 -9.92
CA PHE A 153 -25.36 6.59 -9.19
C PHE A 153 -24.16 7.19 -9.92
N GLU A 154 -24.15 8.51 -10.06
CA GLU A 154 -23.03 9.24 -10.66
C GLU A 154 -21.82 9.21 -9.74
N LEU A 155 -20.67 8.81 -10.29
CA LEU A 155 -19.39 8.75 -9.62
C LEU A 155 -18.53 9.94 -10.00
N ALA A 156 -17.93 10.59 -9.01
CA ALA A 156 -16.86 11.56 -9.23
C ALA A 156 -15.50 10.87 -9.35
N SER A 157 -15.22 9.91 -8.46
CA SER A 157 -14.05 9.04 -8.51
C SER A 157 -14.28 7.77 -7.69
N LEU A 158 -13.36 6.82 -7.81
CA LEU A 158 -13.29 5.65 -6.95
C LEU A 158 -11.84 5.33 -6.60
N ALA A 159 -11.62 4.68 -5.47
CA ALA A 159 -10.30 4.25 -5.03
C ALA A 159 -10.39 3.06 -4.09
N CYS A 160 -9.36 2.22 -4.06
CA CYS A 160 -9.21 1.21 -3.02
C CYS A 160 -8.46 1.84 -1.83
N LEU A 161 -9.05 1.87 -0.64
CA LEU A 161 -8.42 2.41 0.57
C LEU A 161 -8.24 1.33 1.64
N PRO A 162 -7.23 1.43 2.53
CA PRO A 162 -7.07 0.50 3.64
C PRO A 162 -8.36 0.37 4.49
N ILE A 163 -8.72 -0.86 4.88
CA ILE A 163 -9.91 -1.13 5.70
C ILE A 163 -9.79 -0.52 7.10
N ILE A 164 -8.55 -0.42 7.61
CA ILE A 164 -8.24 0.19 8.90
C ILE A 164 -7.67 1.58 8.61
N PRO A 165 -8.50 2.64 8.63
CA PRO A 165 -7.99 4.00 8.60
C PRO A 165 -7.15 4.25 9.87
N GLY A 166 -6.08 5.02 9.70
CA GLY A 166 -5.18 5.41 10.79
C GLY A 166 -5.69 6.53 11.67
#